data_AF-E3T8V5-F1
#
_entry.id   AF-E3T8V5-F1
#
_cell.length_a   1.000
_cell.length_b   1.000
_cell.length_c   1.000
_cell.angle_alpha   90.00
_cell.angle_beta   90.00
_cell.angle_gamma   90.00
#
_symmetry.space_group_name_H-M   'P 1'
#
loop_
_entity.id
_entity.type
_entity.pdbx_description
1 polymer ?
#
loop_
_entity_poly.entity_id
_entity_poly.type
_entity_poly.pdbx_seq_one_letter_code
_entity_poly.pdbx_strand_id
1 'polypeptide(L)'
;GPLPNGVHLQLGTTGSTKKARCGLPRWSRREICLLSGLVFAAGLCIILGCILVLKYLAMEYDAYCLKGCQERKALVKASRFIASNVDHTIDPCKDFYSFACGGWLRRHAIPEDKLIYGIIAAIGEQNEEKLQGLLVRPVRRPYQASAERKVKEFFHSCLDMAEIDRQGALPMLEVIEDCGGWDM
;
A
#
# COMPACT_ATOMS: atom_id res chain seq x y z
N GLY A 1 -13.73 40.42 68.09
CA GLY A 1 -12.45 40.68 68.79
C GLY A 1 -11.50 39.53 68.55
N PRO A 2 -10.18 39.76 68.56
CA PRO A 2 -9.16 39.12 67.73
C PRO A 2 -8.56 37.82 68.33
N LEU A 3 -7.89 37.02 67.49
CA LEU A 3 -6.89 36.01 67.90
C LEU A 3 -5.66 36.72 68.53
N PRO A 4 -4.92 36.11 69.48
CA PRO A 4 -3.65 35.48 69.08
C PRO A 4 -3.08 34.32 69.96
N ASN A 5 -2.35 33.45 69.27
CA ASN A 5 -1.07 32.75 69.56
C ASN A 5 -0.46 32.72 70.98
N GLY A 6 -0.21 31.49 71.46
CA GLY A 6 1.15 30.92 71.63
C GLY A 6 1.84 31.00 73.01
N VAL A 7 2.21 29.84 73.59
CA VAL A 7 3.36 29.69 74.51
C VAL A 7 4.00 28.30 74.36
N HIS A 8 5.33 28.33 74.20
CA HIS A 8 6.31 27.24 74.08
C HIS A 8 6.65 26.61 75.45
N LEU A 9 7.09 25.34 75.45
CA LEU A 9 8.01 24.82 76.49
C LEU A 9 8.98 23.80 75.88
N GLN A 10 10.24 24.24 75.79
CA GLN A 10 11.44 23.43 75.56
C GLN A 10 11.85 22.74 76.87
N LEU A 11 12.50 21.57 76.78
CA LEU A 11 13.79 21.30 77.43
C LEU A 11 14.28 19.87 77.10
N GLY A 12 15.56 19.71 76.77
CA GLY A 12 16.19 18.39 76.72
C GLY A 12 17.47 18.28 75.89
N THR A 13 18.53 18.97 76.32
CA THR A 13 19.93 18.87 75.84
C THR A 13 20.50 17.45 75.99
N THR A 14 21.38 16.96 75.11
CA THR A 14 22.85 17.06 75.22
C THR A 14 23.52 16.20 74.12
N GLY A 15 24.72 16.57 73.68
CA GLY A 15 25.65 15.61 73.04
C GLY A 15 26.27 16.06 71.71
N SER A 16 27.28 16.93 71.79
CA SER A 16 28.23 17.19 70.70
C SER A 16 29.15 15.98 70.54
N THR A 17 28.97 15.21 69.46
CA THR A 17 29.97 14.27 68.94
C THR A 17 30.35 14.67 67.52
N LYS A 18 31.66 14.76 67.30
CA LYS A 18 32.34 15.31 66.13
C LYS A 18 31.84 14.64 64.84
N LYS A 19 31.35 15.44 63.87
CA LYS A 19 31.15 14.98 62.48
C LYS A 19 32.49 14.52 61.91
N ALA A 20 32.75 13.22 61.95
CA ALA A 20 33.72 12.58 61.08
C ALA A 20 33.20 12.74 59.64
N ARG A 21 33.82 13.62 58.88
CA ARG A 21 33.64 13.64 57.42
C ARG A 21 34.19 12.32 56.90
N CYS A 22 33.32 11.33 56.66
CA CYS A 22 33.62 10.24 55.74
C CYS A 22 33.91 10.89 54.39
N GLY A 23 35.20 11.05 54.07
CA GLY A 23 35.63 11.48 52.75
C GLY A 23 35.12 10.46 51.75
N LEU A 24 34.35 10.91 50.76
CA LEU A 24 34.14 10.11 49.57
C LEU A 24 35.52 9.72 49.00
N PRO A 25 35.71 8.49 48.50
CA PRO A 25 37.00 8.09 47.94
C PRO A 25 37.46 9.11 46.90
N ARG A 26 38.72 9.57 47.03
CA ARG A 26 39.31 10.54 46.10
C ARG A 26 39.71 9.79 44.82
N TRP A 27 38.73 9.55 43.96
CA TRP A 27 38.91 8.85 42.70
C TRP A 27 39.99 9.53 41.86
N SER A 28 40.87 8.72 41.28
CA SER A 28 41.86 9.21 40.32
C SER A 28 41.14 9.76 39.08
N ARG A 29 41.71 10.79 38.44
CA ARG A 29 41.18 11.35 37.19
C ARG A 29 40.95 10.28 36.11
N ARG A 30 41.74 9.20 36.16
CA ARG A 30 41.59 8.01 35.29
C ARG A 30 40.30 7.24 35.56
N GLU A 31 39.95 7.01 36.83
CA GLU A 31 38.76 6.25 37.22
C GLU A 31 37.48 7.02 36.91
N ILE A 32 37.50 8.35 37.09
CA ILE A 32 36.38 9.23 36.73
C ILE A 32 36.11 9.19 35.22
N CYS A 33 37.15 9.22 34.38
CA CYS A 33 37.01 9.11 32.92
C CYS A 33 36.51 7.73 32.47
N LEU A 34 36.92 6.65 33.16
CA LEU A 34 36.45 5.30 32.84
C LEU A 34 34.99 5.12 33.23
N LEU A 35 34.59 5.60 34.41
CA LEU A 35 33.20 5.53 34.87
C LEU A 35 32.28 6.39 34.00
N SER A 36 32.71 7.59 33.58
CA SER A 36 31.92 8.42 32.66
C SER A 36 31.78 7.79 31.28
N GLY A 37 32.85 7.18 30.76
CA GLY A 37 32.82 6.43 29.50
C GLY A 37 31.88 5.23 29.53
N LEU A 38 31.89 4.46 30.63
CA LEU A 38 30.99 3.32 30.83
C LEU A 38 29.52 3.75 30.94
N VAL A 39 29.24 4.85 31.66
CA VAL A 39 27.89 5.39 31.77
C VAL A 39 27.37 5.89 30.41
N PHE A 40 28.22 6.54 29.63
CA PHE A 40 27.86 6.99 28.29
C PHE A 40 27.61 5.81 27.34
N ALA A 41 28.48 4.80 27.35
CA ALA A 41 28.31 3.58 26.55
C ALA A 41 27.02 2.82 26.93
N ALA A 42 26.74 2.65 28.23
CA ALA A 42 25.51 2.04 28.69
C ALA A 42 24.27 2.85 28.27
N GLY A 43 24.32 4.18 28.38
CA GLY A 43 23.27 5.08 27.92
C GLY A 43 23.00 4.95 26.42
N LEU A 44 24.06 4.90 25.60
CA LEU A 44 23.93 4.66 24.16
C LEU A 44 23.33 3.30 23.85
N CYS A 45 23.74 2.23 24.53
CA CYS A 45 23.16 0.90 24.35
C CYS A 45 21.68 0.86 24.71
N ILE A 46 21.26 1.54 25.79
CA ILE A 46 19.86 1.65 26.18
C ILE A 46 19.07 2.42 25.13
N ILE A 47 19.58 3.56 24.66
CA ILE A 47 18.92 4.37 23.63
C ILE A 47 18.77 3.57 22.33
N LEU A 48 19.81 2.88 21.88
CA LEU A 48 19.77 2.04 20.69
C LEU A 48 18.79 0.87 20.87
N GLY A 49 18.77 0.23 22.04
CA GLY A 49 17.80 -0.80 22.38
C GLY A 49 16.36 -0.28 22.35
N CYS A 50 16.10 0.87 22.97
CA CYS A 50 14.79 1.53 22.93
C CYS A 50 14.38 1.90 21.51
N ILE A 51 15.30 2.44 20.68
CA ILE A 51 15.02 2.75 19.27
C ILE A 51 14.68 1.48 18.50
N LEU A 52 15.42 0.38 18.69
CA LEU A 52 15.16 -0.90 18.03
C LEU A 52 13.81 -1.49 18.44
N VAL A 53 13.46 -1.44 19.74
CA VAL A 53 12.15 -1.90 20.25
C VAL A 53 11.02 -1.02 19.72
N LEU A 54 11.17 0.30 19.73
CA LEU A 54 10.17 1.22 19.17
C LEU A 54 9.99 0.99 17.67
N LYS A 55 11.09 0.76 16.93
CA LYS A 55 11.03 0.43 15.50
C LYS A 55 10.35 -0.92 15.25
N TYR A 56 10.60 -1.91 16.10
CA TYR A 56 9.97 -3.24 16.01
C TYR A 56 8.47 -3.16 16.29
N LEU A 57 8.07 -2.50 17.39
CA LEU A 57 6.66 -2.31 17.75
C LEU A 57 5.90 -1.45 16.72
N ALA A 58 6.54 -0.40 16.19
CA ALA A 58 5.94 0.43 15.15
C ALA A 58 5.74 -0.36 13.84
N MET A 59 6.69 -1.23 13.47
CA MET A 59 6.60 -2.07 12.28
C MET A 59 5.44 -3.07 12.37
N GLU A 60 5.21 -3.64 13.56
CA GLU A 60 4.09 -4.56 13.80
C GLU A 60 2.73 -3.84 13.80
N TYR A 61 2.69 -2.60 14.34
CA TYR A 61 1.49 -1.76 14.33
C TYR A 61 1.11 -1.26 12.93
N ASP A 62 2.09 -0.82 12.13
CA ASP A 62 1.87 -0.34 10.75
C ASP A 62 1.35 -1.47 9.85
N ALA A 63 1.90 -2.69 9.99
CA ALA A 63 1.44 -3.86 9.22
C ALA A 63 -0.02 -4.23 9.55
N TYR A 64 -0.40 -4.17 10.82
CA TYR A 64 -1.78 -4.45 11.26
C TYR A 64 -2.76 -3.38 10.76
N CYS A 65 -2.39 -2.09 10.89
CA CYS A 65 -3.19 -0.98 10.39
C CYS A 65 -3.34 -1.02 8.86
N LEU A 66 -2.27 -1.38 8.14
CA LEU A 66 -2.31 -1.51 6.69
C LEU A 66 -3.26 -2.64 6.25
N LYS A 67 -3.23 -3.80 6.92
CA LYS A 67 -4.13 -4.92 6.60
C LYS A 67 -5.59 -4.57 6.86
N GLY A 68 -5.92 -4.03 8.03
CA GLY A 68 -7.29 -3.59 8.35
C GLY A 68 -7.79 -2.42 7.48
N CYS A 69 -6.89 -1.54 7.05
CA CYS A 69 -7.20 -0.45 6.13
C CYS A 69 -7.49 -0.96 4.71
N GLN A 70 -6.75 -1.95 4.22
CA GLN A 70 -7.01 -2.57 2.93
C GLN A 70 -8.34 -3.32 2.91
N GLU A 71 -8.64 -4.09 3.95
CA GLU A 71 -9.91 -4.80 4.08
C GLU A 71 -11.10 -3.82 4.13
N ARG A 72 -10.98 -2.73 4.91
CA ARG A 72 -12.00 -1.68 4.96
C ARG A 72 -12.20 -1.01 3.60
N LYS A 73 -11.12 -0.69 2.88
CA LYS A 73 -11.19 -0.09 1.54
C LYS A 73 -11.87 -1.02 0.54
N ALA A 74 -11.52 -2.31 0.55
CA ALA A 74 -12.13 -3.32 -0.30
C ALA A 74 -13.63 -3.44 -0.02
N LEU A 75 -14.01 -3.51 1.26
CA LEU A 75 -15.40 -3.57 1.69
C LEU A 75 -16.20 -2.36 1.24
N VAL A 76 -15.68 -1.14 1.45
CA VAL A 76 -16.35 0.11 1.04
C VAL A 76 -16.49 0.20 -0.48
N LYS A 77 -15.50 -0.30 -1.24
CA LYS A 77 -15.58 -0.33 -2.71
C LYS A 77 -16.64 -1.33 -3.18
N ALA A 78 -16.66 -2.52 -2.60
CA ALA A 78 -17.65 -3.55 -2.92
C ALA A 78 -19.07 -3.11 -2.57
N SER A 79 -19.27 -2.51 -1.39
CA SER A 79 -20.58 -2.03 -0.96
C SER A 79 -21.11 -0.90 -1.85
N ARG A 80 -20.25 0.05 -2.25
CA ARG A 80 -20.63 1.09 -3.23
C ARG A 80 -20.98 0.52 -4.60
N PHE A 81 -20.23 -0.48 -5.06
CA PHE A 81 -20.51 -1.15 -6.33
C PHE A 81 -21.86 -1.88 -6.30
N ILE A 82 -22.17 -2.59 -5.22
CA ILE A 82 -23.47 -3.26 -5.05
C ILE A 82 -24.57 -2.22 -4.97
N ALA A 83 -24.42 -1.22 -4.10
CA ALA A 83 -25.43 -0.18 -3.89
C ALA A 83 -25.76 0.60 -5.17
N SER A 84 -24.80 0.80 -6.08
CA SER A 84 -25.08 1.47 -7.34
C SER A 84 -25.89 0.60 -8.32
N ASN A 85 -25.79 -0.72 -8.22
CA ASN A 85 -26.47 -1.65 -9.14
C ASN A 85 -27.86 -2.05 -8.66
N VAL A 86 -28.12 -1.98 -7.36
CA VAL A 86 -29.43 -2.28 -6.76
C VAL A 86 -30.47 -1.24 -7.15
N ASP A 87 -31.66 -1.71 -7.51
CA ASP A 87 -32.86 -0.94 -7.73
C ASP A 87 -33.89 -1.19 -6.62
N HIS A 88 -33.96 -0.26 -5.67
CA HIS A 88 -34.88 -0.33 -4.54
C HIS A 88 -36.37 -0.16 -4.89
N THR A 89 -36.70 0.16 -6.14
CA THR A 89 -38.10 0.27 -6.59
C THR A 89 -38.73 -1.09 -6.93
N ILE A 90 -37.90 -2.14 -7.05
CA ILE A 90 -38.32 -3.49 -7.40
C ILE A 90 -38.44 -4.34 -6.13
N ASP A 91 -39.53 -5.10 -6.01
CA ASP A 91 -39.69 -6.08 -4.93
C ASP A 91 -38.75 -7.28 -5.16
N PRO A 92 -37.74 -7.50 -4.29
CA PRO A 92 -36.77 -8.58 -4.45
C PRO A 92 -37.40 -9.98 -4.36
N CYS A 93 -38.57 -10.12 -3.72
CA CYS A 93 -39.27 -11.40 -3.63
C CYS A 93 -39.98 -11.77 -4.95
N LYS A 94 -40.14 -10.81 -5.87
CA LYS A 94 -40.82 -11.01 -7.17
C LYS A 94 -39.85 -11.08 -8.34
N ASP A 95 -38.87 -10.18 -8.38
CA ASP A 95 -37.85 -10.15 -9.42
C ASP A 95 -36.50 -9.71 -8.82
N PHE A 96 -35.77 -10.70 -8.30
CA PHE A 96 -34.47 -10.45 -7.71
C PHE A 96 -33.42 -9.98 -8.72
N TYR A 97 -33.57 -10.32 -10.02
CA TYR A 97 -32.64 -9.89 -11.05
C TYR A 97 -32.76 -8.39 -11.32
N SER A 98 -33.98 -7.89 -11.56
CA SER A 98 -34.21 -6.45 -11.73
C SER A 98 -33.90 -5.66 -10.45
N PHE A 99 -34.18 -6.22 -9.28
CA PHE A 99 -33.75 -5.62 -8.01
C PHE A 99 -32.22 -5.53 -7.89
N ALA A 100 -31.47 -6.58 -8.17
CA ALA A 100 -30.03 -6.60 -7.94
C ALA A 100 -29.23 -5.92 -9.06
N CYS A 101 -29.73 -5.94 -10.30
CA CYS A 101 -28.99 -5.52 -11.49
C CYS A 101 -29.65 -4.34 -12.24
N GLY A 102 -30.88 -3.94 -11.90
CA GLY A 102 -31.64 -2.93 -12.64
C GLY A 102 -30.93 -1.57 -12.74
N GLY A 103 -30.20 -1.18 -11.68
CA GLY A 103 -29.37 0.02 -11.71
C GLY A 103 -28.20 -0.08 -12.71
N TRP A 104 -27.60 -1.26 -12.85
CA TRP A 104 -26.54 -1.50 -13.84
C TRP A 104 -27.08 -1.43 -15.26
N LEU A 105 -28.20 -2.12 -15.54
CA LEU A 105 -28.84 -2.19 -16.85
C LEU A 105 -29.23 -0.80 -17.38
N ARG A 106 -29.72 0.09 -16.51
CA ARG A 106 -30.05 1.48 -16.90
C ARG A 106 -28.85 2.32 -17.33
N ARG A 107 -27.65 2.02 -16.81
CA ARG A 107 -26.43 2.79 -17.10
C ARG A 107 -25.56 2.17 -18.20
N HIS A 108 -25.82 0.90 -18.55
CA HIS A 108 -24.98 0.13 -19.46
C HIS A 108 -25.86 -0.50 -20.54
N ALA A 109 -26.23 0.33 -21.52
CA ALA A 109 -26.82 -0.16 -22.76
C ALA A 109 -25.82 -1.03 -23.51
N ILE A 110 -26.30 -1.96 -24.32
CA ILE A 110 -25.46 -2.79 -25.17
C ILE A 110 -24.85 -1.89 -26.27
N PRO A 111 -23.51 -1.76 -26.36
CA PRO A 111 -22.86 -1.01 -27.42
C PRO A 111 -23.13 -1.59 -28.82
N GLU A 112 -23.04 -0.79 -29.87
CA GLU A 112 -23.36 -1.21 -31.26
C GLU A 112 -22.45 -2.33 -31.78
N ASP A 113 -21.21 -2.40 -31.29
CA ASP A 113 -20.23 -3.42 -31.63
C ASP A 113 -20.43 -4.74 -30.87
N LYS A 114 -21.49 -4.85 -30.05
CA LYS A 114 -21.69 -5.98 -29.14
C LYS A 114 -23.09 -6.57 -29.24
N LEU A 115 -23.15 -7.90 -29.20
CA LEU A 115 -24.41 -8.63 -29.10
C LEU A 115 -24.88 -8.79 -27.65
N ILE A 116 -23.93 -8.84 -26.70
CA ILE A 116 -24.18 -9.05 -25.28
C ILE A 116 -23.25 -8.16 -24.49
N TYR A 117 -23.80 -7.46 -23.50
CA TYR A 117 -23.01 -6.62 -22.61
C TYR A 117 -23.38 -6.88 -21.15
N GLY A 118 -22.37 -7.23 -20.36
CA GLY A 118 -22.50 -7.63 -18.96
C GLY A 118 -21.25 -7.25 -18.16
N ILE A 119 -21.23 -7.59 -16.87
CA ILE A 119 -20.13 -7.23 -15.96
C ILE A 119 -18.78 -7.77 -16.46
N ILE A 120 -18.73 -9.00 -16.99
CA ILE A 120 -17.46 -9.59 -17.49
C ILE A 120 -16.93 -8.80 -18.69
N ALA A 121 -17.80 -8.41 -19.63
CA ALA A 121 -17.41 -7.59 -20.77
C ALA A 121 -16.90 -6.21 -20.32
N ALA A 122 -17.59 -5.55 -19.38
CA ALA A 122 -17.16 -4.27 -18.82
C ALA A 122 -15.81 -4.37 -18.08
N ILE A 123 -15.56 -5.46 -17.35
CA ILE A 123 -14.25 -5.71 -16.72
C ILE A 123 -13.18 -5.94 -17.79
N GLY A 124 -13.52 -6.66 -18.87
CA GLY A 124 -12.65 -6.89 -20.02
C GLY A 124 -12.17 -5.57 -20.64
N GLU A 125 -13.10 -4.67 -20.96
CA GLU A 125 -12.79 -3.33 -21.50
C GLU A 125 -11.88 -2.53 -20.57
N GLN A 126 -12.18 -2.49 -19.27
CA GLN A 126 -11.33 -1.78 -18.30
C GLN A 126 -9.92 -2.37 -18.19
N ASN A 127 -9.77 -3.66 -18.43
CA ASN A 127 -8.46 -4.30 -18.46
C ASN A 127 -7.73 -4.00 -19.77
N GLU A 128 -8.45 -4.05 -20.89
CA GLU A 128 -7.92 -3.70 -22.21
C GLU A 128 -7.40 -2.26 -22.25
N GLU A 129 -8.15 -1.30 -21.72
CA GLU A 129 -7.73 0.11 -21.61
C GLU A 129 -6.41 0.24 -20.82
N LYS A 130 -6.30 -0.48 -19.69
CA LYS A 130 -5.07 -0.49 -18.89
C LYS A 130 -3.92 -1.15 -19.64
N LEU A 131 -4.16 -2.27 -20.31
CA LEU A 131 -3.15 -2.99 -21.07
C LEU A 131 -2.64 -2.14 -22.23
N GLN A 132 -3.55 -1.53 -23.00
CA GLN A 132 -3.22 -0.56 -24.04
C GLN A 132 -2.36 0.57 -23.47
N GLY A 133 -2.78 1.15 -22.34
CA GLY A 133 -2.03 2.18 -21.63
C GLY A 133 -0.64 1.75 -21.14
N LEU A 134 -0.38 0.46 -20.96
CA LEU A 134 0.94 -0.10 -20.64
C LEU A 134 1.78 -0.35 -21.91
N LEU A 135 1.15 -0.79 -22.99
CA LEU A 135 1.79 -1.15 -24.25
C LEU A 135 2.30 0.08 -25.00
N VAL A 136 1.58 1.20 -24.97
CA VAL A 136 2.00 2.47 -25.61
C VAL A 136 3.17 3.17 -24.91
N ARG A 137 3.53 2.76 -23.68
CA ARG A 137 4.64 3.38 -22.94
C ARG A 137 5.98 2.93 -23.50
N PRO A 138 7.03 3.76 -23.43
CA PRO A 138 8.38 3.36 -23.82
C PRO A 138 8.84 2.07 -23.13
N VAL A 139 9.64 1.27 -23.84
CA VAL A 139 10.26 0.06 -23.30
C VAL A 139 11.19 0.45 -22.15
N ARG A 140 11.00 -0.12 -20.95
CA ARG A 140 11.84 0.19 -19.79
C ARG A 140 13.15 -0.58 -19.81
N ARG A 141 13.13 -1.80 -20.36
CA ARG A 141 14.30 -2.69 -20.46
C ARG A 141 14.65 -2.93 -21.94
N PRO A 142 15.54 -2.11 -22.54
CA PRO A 142 15.70 -2.06 -24.00
C PRO A 142 16.54 -3.21 -24.62
N TYR A 143 16.86 -4.28 -23.87
CA TYR A 143 17.61 -5.40 -24.42
C TYR A 143 16.77 -6.23 -25.40
N GLN A 144 17.39 -6.78 -26.45
CA GLN A 144 16.69 -7.37 -27.59
C GLN A 144 15.86 -8.63 -27.23
N ALA A 145 16.30 -9.42 -26.25
CA ALA A 145 15.56 -10.58 -25.75
C ALA A 145 14.42 -10.22 -24.75
N SER A 146 14.14 -8.93 -24.53
CA SER A 146 13.15 -8.48 -23.55
C SER A 146 11.73 -8.85 -23.97
N ALA A 147 11.02 -9.57 -23.10
CA ALA A 147 9.59 -9.86 -23.29
C ALA A 147 8.76 -8.56 -23.39
N GLU A 148 9.12 -7.53 -22.61
CA GLU A 148 8.47 -6.22 -22.68
C GLU A 148 8.66 -5.57 -24.05
N ARG A 149 9.86 -5.68 -24.63
CA ARG A 149 10.16 -5.13 -25.95
C ARG A 149 9.34 -5.85 -27.02
N LYS A 150 9.41 -7.18 -27.05
CA LYS A 150 8.70 -8.00 -28.05
C LYS A 150 7.19 -7.76 -28.06
N VAL A 151 6.55 -7.74 -26.88
CA VAL A 151 5.08 -7.55 -26.81
C VAL A 151 4.67 -6.14 -27.26
N LYS A 152 5.49 -5.13 -26.99
CA LYS A 152 5.23 -3.74 -27.42
C LYS A 152 5.48 -3.55 -28.91
N GLU A 153 6.57 -4.07 -29.44
CA GLU A 153 6.85 -4.06 -30.89
C GLU A 153 5.75 -4.80 -31.67
N PHE A 154 5.31 -5.96 -31.18
CA PHE A 154 4.19 -6.70 -31.76
C PHE A 154 2.88 -5.90 -31.72
N PHE A 155 2.57 -5.27 -30.59
CA PHE A 155 1.40 -4.39 -30.48
C PHE A 155 1.47 -3.23 -31.48
N HIS A 156 2.64 -2.59 -31.63
CA HIS A 156 2.82 -1.51 -32.59
C HIS A 156 2.72 -1.99 -34.05
N SER A 157 3.19 -3.19 -34.39
CA SER A 157 3.01 -3.74 -35.74
C SER A 157 1.55 -3.96 -36.10
N CYS A 158 0.68 -4.27 -35.13
CA CYS A 158 -0.76 -4.39 -35.36
C CYS A 158 -1.45 -3.02 -35.58
N LEU A 159 -0.84 -1.93 -35.14
CA LEU A 159 -1.40 -0.58 -35.27
C LEU A 159 -0.89 0.16 -36.52
N ASP A 160 0.18 -0.32 -37.15
CA ASP A 160 0.78 0.29 -38.34
C ASP A 160 -0.01 -0.08 -39.60
N MET A 161 -1.18 0.55 -39.75
CA MET A 161 -2.06 0.35 -40.90
C MET A 161 -1.38 0.68 -42.23
N ALA A 162 -0.43 1.63 -42.25
CA ALA A 162 0.27 1.99 -43.48
C ALA A 162 1.16 0.84 -43.98
N GLU A 163 1.88 0.18 -43.07
CA GLU A 163 2.69 -0.99 -43.43
C GLU A 163 1.81 -2.19 -43.80
N ILE A 164 0.70 -2.42 -43.09
CA ILE A 164 -0.27 -3.47 -43.41
C ILE A 164 -0.84 -3.26 -44.83
N ASP A 165 -1.28 -2.04 -45.15
CA ASP A 165 -1.83 -1.71 -46.46
C ASP A 165 -0.78 -1.80 -47.57
N ARG A 166 0.48 -1.43 -47.29
CA ARG A 166 1.60 -1.53 -48.23
C ARG A 166 1.90 -2.98 -48.59
N GLN A 167 1.84 -3.91 -47.62
CA GLN A 167 2.07 -5.33 -47.87
C GLN A 167 0.86 -6.01 -48.52
N GLY A 168 -0.35 -5.52 -48.26
CA GLY A 168 -1.58 -6.06 -48.84
C GLY A 168 -1.75 -7.56 -48.54
N ALA A 169 -2.15 -8.33 -49.55
CA ALA A 169 -2.36 -9.76 -49.41
C ALA A 169 -1.07 -10.61 -49.49
N LEU A 170 0.08 -10.01 -49.84
CA LEU A 170 1.31 -10.74 -50.14
C LEU A 170 1.74 -11.72 -49.03
N PRO A 171 1.76 -11.34 -47.74
CA PRO A 171 2.18 -12.26 -46.68
C PRO A 171 1.27 -13.49 -46.57
N MET A 172 -0.03 -13.33 -46.85
CA MET A 172 -0.97 -14.44 -46.79
C MET A 172 -0.86 -15.34 -48.03
N LEU A 173 -0.59 -14.77 -49.21
CA LEU A 173 -0.36 -15.54 -50.43
C LEU A 173 0.88 -16.44 -50.31
N GLU A 174 1.97 -15.93 -49.73
CA GLU A 174 3.18 -16.72 -49.45
C GLU A 174 2.87 -17.92 -48.55
N VAL A 175 2.09 -17.72 -47.48
CA VAL A 175 1.66 -18.81 -46.58
C VAL A 175 0.77 -19.83 -47.30
N ILE A 176 -0.13 -19.38 -48.16
CA ILE A 176 -1.01 -20.28 -48.94
C ILE A 176 -0.18 -21.14 -49.89
N GLU A 177 0.79 -20.55 -50.60
CA GLU A 177 1.68 -21.27 -51.50
C GLU A 177 2.53 -22.31 -50.74
N ASP A 178 3.10 -21.93 -49.60
CA ASP A 178 3.84 -22.84 -48.71
C ASP A 178 2.97 -24.00 -48.19
N CYS A 179 1.66 -23.77 -48.05
CA CYS A 179 0.68 -24.76 -47.60
C CYS A 179 0.15 -25.65 -48.74
N GLY A 180 0.69 -25.53 -49.96
CA GLY A 180 0.29 -26.35 -51.12
C GLY A 180 -0.74 -25.69 -52.04
N GLY A 181 -0.96 -24.38 -51.90
CA GLY A 181 -1.86 -23.61 -52.72
C GLY A 181 -3.33 -23.69 -52.31
N TRP A 182 -4.16 -22.89 -52.98
CA TRP A 182 -5.62 -22.94 -52.86
C TRP A 182 -6.21 -23.06 -54.26
N ASP A 183 -6.74 -24.24 -54.62
CA ASP A 183 -7.53 -24.41 -55.84
C ASP A 183 -8.91 -23.74 -55.61
N MET A 184 -9.14 -22.63 -56.30
CA MET A 184 -10.45 -21.97 -56.36
C MET A 184 -11.32 -22.55 -57.47
#